data_AF-A0A6B3F426-F1
#
_entry.id   AF-A0A6B3F426-F1
#
_cell.length_a   1.000
_cell.length_b   1.000
_cell.length_c   1.000
_cell.angle_alpha   90.00
_cell.angle_beta   90.00
_cell.angle_gamma   90.00
#
_symmetry.space_group_name_H-M   'P 1'
#
loop_
_entity.id
_entity.type
_entity.pdbx_description
1 polymer ?
#
loop_
_entity_poly.entity_id
_entity_poly.type
_entity_poly.pdbx_seq_one_letter_code
_entity_poly.pdbx_strand_id
1 'polypeptide(L)'
;RVGEYELLRPGDRYGSFPMAPFCGRTRGGRFTNGGTIHQLPLNDDPNAIHGTARDHRWATAPVPDTEDGRPTAAFTYDLAEPWPYPGRVTQTMELGEDALTLRMGIETYGDSFPGQVGWHPWFRRNLGKGGEDVKIEFQPAWQEERGA
;
A
#
# COMPACT_ATOMS: atom_id res chain seq x y z
N ARG A 1 -0.45 1.29 -18.19
CA ARG A 1 -1.13 1.02 -19.47
C ARG A 1 -1.23 -0.46 -19.70
N VAL A 2 -2.36 -0.93 -20.22
CA VAL A 2 -2.55 -2.30 -20.71
C VAL A 2 -3.11 -2.20 -22.12
N GLY A 3 -2.31 -2.56 -23.12
CA GLY A 3 -2.61 -2.23 -24.52
C GLY A 3 -2.83 -0.72 -24.70
N GLU A 4 -3.99 -0.35 -25.25
CA GLU A 4 -4.39 1.05 -25.45
C GLU A 4 -5.02 1.72 -24.22
N TYR A 5 -5.29 0.97 -23.15
CA TYR A 5 -5.99 1.47 -21.98
C TYR A 5 -5.07 2.10 -20.94
N GLU A 6 -5.46 3.29 -20.47
CA GLU A 6 -4.83 3.97 -19.34
C GLU A 6 -5.63 3.71 -18.07
N LEU A 7 -5.27 2.66 -17.32
CA LEU A 7 -6.03 2.21 -16.15
C LEU A 7 -5.98 3.21 -14.98
N LEU A 8 -4.82 3.82 -14.75
CA LEU A 8 -4.60 4.73 -13.63
C LEU A 8 -4.56 6.18 -14.11
N ARG A 9 -5.00 7.10 -13.26
CA ARG A 9 -4.76 8.52 -13.46
C ARG A 9 -3.27 8.82 -13.17
N PRO A 10 -2.49 9.35 -14.14
CA PRO A 10 -1.11 9.73 -13.90
C PRO A 10 -1.00 11.13 -13.23
N GLY A 11 0.17 11.39 -12.63
CA GLY A 11 0.56 12.69 -12.06
C GLY A 11 1.07 12.57 -10.62
N ASP A 12 1.76 13.59 -10.12
CA ASP A 12 2.49 13.54 -8.84
C ASP A 12 1.60 13.24 -7.60
N ARG A 13 0.30 13.51 -7.73
CA ARG A 13 -0.71 13.28 -6.69
C ARG A 13 -1.56 12.03 -6.92
N TYR A 14 -1.34 11.32 -8.03
CA TYR A 14 -2.16 10.19 -8.47
C TYR A 14 -1.26 8.98 -8.80
N GLY A 15 -1.85 7.81 -9.01
CA GLY A 15 -1.12 6.60 -9.38
C GLY A 15 -1.56 5.38 -8.58
N SER A 16 -0.61 4.63 -8.05
CA SER A 16 -0.85 3.48 -7.15
C SER A 16 0.37 3.24 -6.27
N PHE A 17 0.67 4.20 -5.37
CA PHE A 17 1.83 4.09 -4.49
C PHE A 17 1.53 3.18 -3.28
N PRO A 18 2.56 2.52 -2.72
CA PRO A 18 2.43 1.73 -1.50
C PRO A 18 2.21 2.62 -0.27
N MET A 19 1.37 2.16 0.64
CA MET A 19 1.19 2.71 1.98
C MET A 19 1.60 1.64 2.98
N ALA A 20 2.69 1.88 3.70
CA ALA A 20 3.22 1.01 4.75
C ALA A 20 4.22 1.82 5.59
N PRO A 21 4.35 1.57 6.91
CA PRO A 21 3.72 0.48 7.68
C PRO A 21 2.32 0.81 8.24
N PHE A 22 1.74 1.95 7.86
CA PHE A 22 0.35 2.30 8.16
C PHE A 22 -0.33 2.95 6.94
N CYS A 23 -1.65 2.80 6.83
CA CYS A 23 -2.45 3.41 5.77
C CYS A 23 -3.33 4.54 6.31
N GLY A 24 -3.70 5.47 5.45
CA GLY A 24 -4.55 6.60 5.86
C GLY A 24 -3.87 7.48 6.91
N ARG A 25 -4.63 7.96 7.89
CA ARG A 25 -4.18 8.93 8.90
C ARG A 25 -3.99 8.30 10.27
N THR A 26 -2.92 8.69 10.94
CA THR A 26 -2.69 8.43 12.37
C THR A 26 -2.93 9.72 13.15
N ARG A 27 -3.94 9.68 14.04
CA ARG A 27 -4.38 10.85 14.82
C ARG A 27 -3.22 11.44 15.62
N GLY A 28 -2.91 12.72 15.42
CA GLY A 28 -1.80 13.39 16.13
C GLY A 28 -0.42 12.81 15.84
N GLY A 29 -0.27 11.93 14.84
CA GLY A 29 0.94 11.14 14.63
C GLY A 29 1.28 10.21 15.80
N ARG A 30 0.34 9.93 16.71
CA ARG A 30 0.58 9.14 17.92
C ARG A 30 0.04 7.74 17.75
N PHE A 31 0.87 6.76 18.04
CA PHE A 31 0.45 5.36 18.11
C PHE A 31 1.10 4.66 19.32
N THR A 32 0.52 3.54 19.70
CA THR A 32 1.01 2.69 20.79
C THR A 32 1.43 1.34 20.25
N ASN A 33 2.52 0.79 20.78
CA ASN A 33 2.85 -0.62 20.66
C ASN A 33 3.05 -1.19 22.07
N GLY A 34 2.11 -2.04 22.49
CA GLY A 34 1.96 -2.34 23.92
C GLY A 34 1.78 -1.05 24.73
N GLY A 35 2.60 -0.87 25.76
CA GLY A 35 2.59 0.32 26.63
C GLY A 35 3.41 1.52 26.12
N THR A 36 4.16 1.37 25.02
CA THR A 36 5.08 2.41 24.54
C THR A 36 4.37 3.32 23.55
N ILE A 37 4.46 4.64 23.78
CA ILE A 37 3.89 5.66 22.89
C ILE A 37 4.99 6.20 21.97
N HIS A 38 4.69 6.29 20.68
CA HIS A 38 5.57 6.86 19.67
C HIS A 38 4.94 8.09 19.00
N GLN A 39 5.80 8.99 18.54
CA GLN A 39 5.43 10.18 17.79
C GLN A 39 6.02 10.11 16.38
N LEU A 40 5.13 10.06 15.38
CA LEU A 40 5.47 10.18 13.97
C LEU A 40 5.52 11.64 13.54
N PRO A 41 6.28 11.98 12.49
CA PRO A 41 6.22 13.29 11.85
C PRO A 41 4.80 13.62 11.36
N LEU A 42 4.38 14.87 11.55
CA LEU A 42 3.08 15.36 11.11
C LEU A 42 3.18 15.89 9.67
N ASN A 43 3.13 14.98 8.70
CA ASN A 43 3.15 15.30 7.27
C ASN A 43 1.77 15.67 6.70
N ASP A 44 0.70 15.62 7.51
CA ASP A 44 -0.66 16.06 7.17
C ASP A 44 -1.36 16.63 8.41
N ASP A 45 -0.89 17.81 8.87
CA ASP A 45 -1.31 18.44 10.12
C ASP A 45 -2.86 18.40 10.33
N PRO A 46 -3.35 17.95 11.50
CA PRO A 46 -2.61 17.61 12.72
C PRO A 46 -2.15 16.14 12.81
N ASN A 47 -2.08 15.41 11.70
CA ASN A 47 -1.89 13.96 11.67
C ASN A 47 -0.60 13.55 10.93
N ALA A 48 -0.22 12.28 11.09
CA ALA A 48 0.66 11.59 10.15
C ALA A 48 -0.18 10.86 9.09
N ILE A 49 0.32 10.70 7.88
CA ILE A 49 -0.40 10.06 6.78
C ILE A 49 0.48 9.13 5.94
N HIS A 50 -0.10 8.00 5.50
CA HIS A 50 0.38 7.11 4.42
C HIS A 50 1.68 6.31 4.63
N GLY A 51 2.21 6.24 5.85
CA GLY A 51 3.43 5.46 6.08
C GLY A 51 4.68 6.12 5.48
N THR A 52 5.74 5.34 5.34
CA THR A 52 7.06 5.76 4.85
C THR A 52 7.44 5.13 3.53
N ALA A 53 6.76 4.04 3.12
CA ALA A 53 7.16 3.19 2.00
C ALA A 53 7.09 3.88 0.62
N ARG A 54 6.26 4.93 0.48
CA ARG A 54 6.19 5.74 -0.74
C ARG A 54 7.50 6.50 -0.98
N ASP A 55 8.13 6.96 0.08
CA ASP A 55 9.26 7.91 0.03
C ASP A 55 10.62 7.22 0.16
N HIS A 56 10.63 5.88 0.18
CA HIS A 56 11.83 5.07 0.32
C HIS A 56 12.11 4.21 -0.91
N ARG A 57 13.39 3.91 -1.11
CA ARG A 57 13.84 3.04 -2.20
C ARG A 57 13.53 1.59 -1.90
N TRP A 58 12.96 0.92 -2.88
CA TRP A 58 12.74 -0.53 -2.86
C TRP A 58 13.89 -1.26 -3.55
N ALA A 59 14.26 -2.42 -2.99
CA ALA A 59 15.20 -3.35 -3.60
C ALA A 59 14.43 -4.45 -4.34
N THR A 60 14.97 -4.92 -5.47
CA THR A 60 14.52 -6.17 -6.10
C THR A 60 14.84 -7.34 -5.17
N ALA A 61 13.90 -8.27 -5.04
CA ALA A 61 14.06 -9.47 -4.23
C ALA A 61 13.97 -10.73 -5.11
N PRO A 62 14.51 -11.87 -4.64
CA PRO A 62 14.21 -13.16 -5.24
C PRO A 62 12.71 -13.37 -5.34
N VAL A 63 12.30 -13.93 -6.48
CA VAL A 63 10.91 -14.23 -6.76
C VAL A 63 10.55 -15.50 -5.99
N PRO A 64 9.40 -15.56 -5.28
CA PRO A 64 8.94 -16.81 -4.70
C PRO A 64 8.69 -17.83 -5.80
N ASP A 65 9.04 -19.10 -5.56
CA ASP A 65 8.74 -20.18 -6.49
C ASP A 65 7.22 -20.21 -6.74
N THR A 66 6.81 -19.97 -7.98
CA THR A 66 5.42 -20.14 -8.39
C THR A 66 5.31 -21.50 -9.08
N GLU A 67 4.36 -22.34 -8.65
CA GLU A 67 4.17 -23.69 -9.21
C GLU A 67 3.94 -23.65 -10.73
N ASP A 68 3.38 -22.55 -11.23
CA ASP A 68 2.95 -22.40 -12.63
C ASP A 68 4.00 -21.69 -13.51
N GLY A 69 5.15 -21.27 -12.96
CA GLY A 69 6.21 -20.57 -13.70
C GLY A 69 5.82 -19.18 -14.24
N ARG A 70 4.82 -18.54 -13.64
CA ARG A 70 4.29 -17.25 -14.12
C ARG A 70 5.28 -16.11 -13.92
N PRO A 71 5.37 -15.15 -14.87
CA PRO A 71 6.22 -13.98 -14.72
C PRO A 71 5.88 -13.22 -13.43
N THR A 72 6.84 -13.17 -12.52
CA THR A 72 6.65 -12.57 -11.20
C THR A 72 7.83 -11.67 -10.86
N ALA A 73 7.53 -10.51 -10.30
CA ALA A 73 8.51 -9.58 -9.75
C ALA A 73 8.28 -9.42 -8.25
N ALA A 74 9.35 -9.35 -7.47
CA ALA A 74 9.31 -9.14 -6.03
C ALA A 74 10.19 -7.95 -5.64
N PHE A 75 9.69 -7.15 -4.70
CA PHE A 75 10.39 -5.99 -4.17
C PHE A 75 10.27 -5.95 -2.66
N THR A 76 11.33 -5.47 -2.00
CA THR A 76 11.38 -5.31 -0.55
C THR A 76 11.82 -3.91 -0.15
N TYR A 77 11.31 -3.45 0.98
CA TYR A 77 11.72 -2.23 1.66
C TYR A 77 11.89 -2.56 3.14
N ASP A 78 13.12 -2.43 3.64
CA ASP A 78 13.39 -2.51 5.07
C ASP A 78 12.92 -1.23 5.74
N LEU A 79 12.06 -1.38 6.75
CA LEU A 79 11.53 -0.26 7.51
C LEU A 79 12.68 0.55 8.10
N ALA A 80 12.58 1.86 7.93
CA ALA A 80 13.58 2.82 8.35
C ALA A 80 12.89 4.00 9.05
N GLU A 81 13.71 4.87 9.63
CA GLU A 81 13.24 6.14 10.20
C GLU A 81 12.31 6.89 9.22
N PRO A 82 11.22 7.51 9.70
CA PRO A 82 10.86 7.72 11.11
C PRO A 82 10.10 6.56 11.78
N TRP A 83 9.98 5.39 11.14
CA TRP A 83 9.34 4.25 11.79
C TRP A 83 10.28 3.62 12.82
N PRO A 84 9.87 3.48 14.09
CA PRO A 84 10.79 3.16 15.18
C PRO A 84 11.11 1.66 15.32
N TYR A 85 10.52 0.79 14.48
CA TYR A 85 10.68 -0.65 14.59
C TYR A 85 11.33 -1.27 13.35
N PRO A 86 12.28 -2.21 13.51
CA PRO A 86 12.83 -2.93 12.38
C PRO A 86 11.79 -3.92 11.84
N GLY A 87 11.78 -4.06 10.52
CA GLY A 87 10.90 -4.97 9.80
C GLY A 87 11.05 -4.77 8.32
N ARG A 88 10.24 -5.48 7.55
CA ARG A 88 10.29 -5.45 6.08
C ARG A 88 8.90 -5.42 5.50
N VAL A 89 8.75 -4.62 4.46
CA VAL A 89 7.60 -4.66 3.57
C VAL A 89 8.02 -5.38 2.30
N THR A 90 7.23 -6.37 1.89
CA THR A 90 7.43 -7.12 0.66
C THR A 90 6.22 -6.89 -0.24
N GLN A 91 6.44 -6.63 -1.52
CA GLN A 91 5.38 -6.66 -2.52
C GLN A 91 5.76 -7.58 -3.68
N THR A 92 4.79 -8.35 -4.16
CA THR A 92 4.95 -9.19 -5.35
C THR A 92 3.89 -8.87 -6.39
N MET A 93 4.31 -8.96 -7.64
CA MET A 93 3.47 -8.70 -8.82
C MET A 93 3.60 -9.91 -9.74
N GLU A 94 2.51 -10.65 -9.88
CA GLU A 94 2.42 -11.87 -10.68
C GLU A 94 1.49 -11.62 -11.88
N LEU A 95 2.01 -11.80 -13.08
CA LEU A 95 1.26 -11.60 -14.32
C LEU A 95 0.72 -12.95 -14.82
N GLY A 96 -0.60 -13.10 -14.78
CA GLY A 96 -1.33 -14.18 -15.44
C GLY A 96 -1.78 -13.79 -16.84
N GLU A 97 -2.53 -14.68 -17.49
CA GLU A 97 -3.05 -14.46 -18.84
C GLU A 97 -4.09 -13.33 -18.90
N ASP A 98 -4.93 -13.22 -17.86
CA ASP A 98 -6.08 -12.31 -17.79
C ASP A 98 -6.05 -11.38 -16.56
N ALA A 99 -5.10 -11.58 -15.65
CA ALA A 99 -5.04 -10.84 -14.39
C ALA A 99 -3.60 -10.47 -13.99
N LEU A 100 -3.49 -9.33 -13.30
CA LEU A 100 -2.31 -8.96 -12.53
C LEU A 100 -2.63 -9.18 -11.04
N THR A 101 -1.94 -10.11 -10.39
CA THR A 101 -2.10 -10.34 -8.96
C THR A 101 -1.04 -9.57 -8.18
N LEU A 102 -1.49 -8.70 -7.29
CA LEU A 102 -0.63 -7.92 -6.40
C LEU A 102 -0.75 -8.45 -4.98
N ARG A 103 0.37 -8.71 -4.32
CA ARG A 103 0.40 -9.10 -2.90
C ARG A 103 1.37 -8.19 -2.15
N MET A 104 1.01 -7.81 -0.93
CA MET A 104 1.85 -7.02 -0.04
C MET A 104 1.79 -7.61 1.35
N GLY A 105 2.96 -7.78 1.95
CA GLY A 105 3.12 -8.23 3.32
C GLY A 105 4.00 -7.27 4.09
N ILE A 106 3.82 -7.25 5.40
CA ILE A 106 4.71 -6.59 6.34
C ILE A 106 5.06 -7.58 7.44
N GLU A 107 6.35 -7.64 7.78
CA GLU A 107 6.88 -8.48 8.83
C GLU A 107 7.75 -7.66 9.78
N THR A 108 7.76 -8.02 11.06
CA THR A 108 8.65 -7.44 12.06
C THR A 108 9.91 -8.28 12.21
N TYR A 109 11.03 -7.63 12.51
CA TYR A 109 12.27 -8.30 12.94
C TYR A 109 12.45 -8.27 14.46
N GLY A 110 11.49 -7.69 15.20
CA GLY A 110 11.40 -7.75 16.65
C GLY A 110 10.17 -8.54 17.09
N ASP A 111 9.62 -8.18 18.25
CA ASP A 111 8.47 -8.89 18.83
C ASP A 111 7.15 -8.58 18.11
N SER A 112 6.82 -7.29 17.96
CA SER A 112 5.60 -6.83 17.29
C SER A 112 5.63 -5.33 17.01
N PHE A 113 4.78 -4.88 16.10
CA PHE A 113 4.34 -3.50 15.94
C PHE A 113 2.97 -3.47 15.24
N PRO A 114 2.20 -2.36 15.31
CA PRO A 114 1.00 -2.19 14.49
C PRO A 114 1.37 -2.11 13.00
N GLY A 115 0.77 -2.97 12.18
CA GLY A 115 1.05 -3.02 10.74
C GLY A 115 -0.24 -2.93 9.93
N GLN A 116 -0.29 -1.98 9.00
CA GLN A 116 -1.29 -1.91 7.94
C GLN A 116 -0.59 -1.60 6.63
N VAL A 117 -0.93 -2.37 5.59
CA VAL A 117 -0.32 -2.20 4.27
C VAL A 117 -1.36 -2.20 3.16
N GLY A 118 -1.03 -1.55 2.05
CA GLY A 118 -1.83 -1.60 0.85
C GLY A 118 -1.31 -0.62 -0.21
N TRP A 119 -2.08 -0.48 -1.28
CA TRP A 119 -1.82 0.49 -2.32
C TRP A 119 -2.89 1.57 -2.33
N HIS A 120 -2.56 2.72 -2.87
CA HIS A 120 -3.50 3.82 -3.07
C HIS A 120 -3.80 4.01 -4.57
N PRO A 121 -4.60 3.15 -5.23
CA PRO A 121 -4.84 3.26 -6.66
C PRO A 121 -5.83 4.38 -7.02
N TRP A 122 -5.54 5.13 -8.08
CA TRP A 122 -6.48 6.04 -8.74
C TRP A 122 -6.91 5.45 -10.08
N PHE A 123 -7.79 4.47 -10.06
CA PHE A 123 -8.40 3.94 -11.27
C PHE A 123 -9.21 5.02 -11.99
N ARG A 124 -9.12 5.05 -13.33
CA ARG A 124 -10.01 5.87 -14.13
C ARG A 124 -11.44 5.36 -13.98
N ARG A 125 -12.37 6.27 -13.74
CA ARG A 125 -13.80 5.97 -13.65
C ARG A 125 -14.34 5.38 -14.96
N ASN A 126 -13.83 5.81 -16.10
CA ASN A 126 -14.20 5.32 -17.42
C ASN A 126 -12.92 5.14 -18.27
N LEU A 127 -12.80 4.01 -18.98
CA LEU A 127 -11.64 3.71 -19.83
C LEU A 127 -11.78 4.25 -21.26
N GLY A 128 -12.90 4.90 -21.58
CA GLY A 128 -13.25 5.45 -22.89
C GLY A 128 -13.84 4.40 -23.82
N LYS A 129 -13.83 4.71 -25.12
CA LYS A 129 -14.15 3.77 -26.21
C LYS A 129 -15.56 3.15 -26.15
N GLY A 130 -16.54 3.88 -25.61
CA GLY A 130 -17.90 3.38 -25.44
C GLY A 130 -18.07 2.42 -24.26
N GLY A 131 -17.05 2.27 -23.42
CA GLY A 131 -17.14 1.53 -22.17
C GLY A 131 -17.98 2.24 -21.11
N GLU A 132 -18.54 1.47 -20.19
CA GLU A 132 -19.31 1.98 -19.06
C GLU A 132 -18.40 2.56 -17.97
N ASP A 133 -19.00 3.39 -17.11
CA ASP A 133 -18.36 3.81 -15.87
C ASP A 133 -18.16 2.62 -14.92
N VAL A 134 -17.11 2.69 -14.09
CA VAL A 134 -16.82 1.73 -13.03
C VAL A 134 -18.02 1.60 -12.09
N LYS A 135 -18.38 0.35 -11.80
CA LYS A 135 -19.38 0.00 -10.80
C LYS A 135 -18.64 -0.52 -9.57
N ILE A 136 -19.03 -0.01 -8.40
CA ILE A 136 -18.45 -0.41 -7.12
C ILE A 136 -19.53 -1.21 -6.40
N GLU A 137 -19.21 -2.46 -6.07
CA GLU A 137 -20.05 -3.33 -5.27
C GLU A 137 -19.26 -3.80 -4.06
N PHE A 138 -19.84 -3.69 -2.88
CA PHE A 138 -19.26 -4.16 -1.62
C PHE A 138 -20.38 -4.48 -0.64
N GLN A 139 -20.10 -5.43 0.26
CA GLN A 139 -20.93 -5.72 1.42
C GLN A 139 -20.19 -5.16 2.64
N PRO A 140 -20.52 -3.94 3.10
CA PRO A 140 -19.83 -3.37 4.24
C PRO A 140 -20.19 -4.15 5.51
N ALA A 141 -19.17 -4.52 6.29
CA ALA A 141 -19.40 -5.07 7.62
C ALA A 141 -19.83 -3.96 8.60
N TRP A 142 -19.12 -2.82 8.57
CA TRP A 142 -19.36 -1.65 9.39
C TRP A 142 -18.67 -0.42 8.76
N GLN A 143 -18.99 0.79 9.24
CA GLN A 143 -18.39 2.05 8.80
C GLN A 143 -18.02 2.88 10.03
N GLU A 144 -16.76 3.34 10.13
CA GLU A 144 -16.37 4.31 11.15
C GLU A 144 -17.01 5.68 10.87
N GLU A 145 -17.52 6.35 11.91
CA GLU A 145 -17.94 7.74 11.81
C GLU A 145 -16.74 8.68 11.96
N ARG A 146 -16.63 9.66 11.07
CA ARG A 146 -15.50 10.59 11.07
C ARG A 146 -15.58 11.51 12.30
N GLY A 147 -14.71 11.30 13.28
CA GLY A 147 -14.46 12.27 14.36
C GLY A 147 -14.93 11.89 15.75
N ALA A 148 -15.28 10.62 16.00
CA ALA A 148 -15.42 10.09 17.35
C ALA A 148 -14.05 9.91 18.06
#